data_AF-A0A087WVT5-F1
#
_entry.id   AF-A0A087WVT5-F1
#
_cell.length_a   1.000
_cell.length_b   1.000
_cell.length_c   1.000
_cell.angle_alpha   90.00
_cell.angle_beta   90.00
_cell.angle_gamma   90.00
#
_symmetry.space_group_name_H-M   'P 1'
#
loop_
_entity.id
_entity.type
_entity.pdbx_description
1 polymer ?
#
loop_
_entity_poly.entity_id
_entity_poly.type
_entity_poly.pdbx_seq_one_letter_code
_entity_poly.pdbx_strand_id
1 'polypeptide(L)'
;MFYCATLGVNLIACLAWWIGGGSGTNFGLAFVWLLLFTPCGYVCWFRPVYKAFRADSSFNFMAFFFIFGAQFVLTVIQAIGFSGWGACGWLSAIGFFQYSPGAAVVMLLPAIMFSVSAAMMAIAIMKVHRIYRGAGGSFQ
;
A
#
# COMPACT_ATOMS: atom_id res chain seq x y z
N MET A 1 -8.81 -4.44 2.26
CA MET A 1 -8.50 -5.86 2.58
C MET A 1 -7.27 -6.34 1.82
N PHE A 2 -7.21 -6.24 0.48
CA PHE A 2 -6.05 -6.65 -0.31
C PHE A 2 -4.71 -6.05 0.18
N TYR A 3 -4.67 -4.74 0.46
CA TYR A 3 -3.46 -4.09 0.98
C TYR A 3 -2.99 -4.64 2.35
N CYS A 4 -3.91 -4.98 3.25
CA CYS A 4 -3.55 -5.61 4.54
C CYS A 4 -3.00 -7.03 4.34
N ALA A 5 -3.55 -7.79 3.39
CA ALA A 5 -3.01 -9.09 3.01
C ALA A 5 -1.60 -8.97 2.44
N THR A 6 -1.34 -7.96 1.59
CA THR A 6 0.00 -7.64 1.08
C THR A 6 0.99 -7.31 2.19
N LEU A 7 0.57 -6.54 3.21
CA LEU A 7 1.41 -6.26 4.39
C LEU A 7 1.70 -7.53 5.20
N GLY A 8 0.75 -8.46 5.31
CA GLY A 8 0.95 -9.76 5.95
C GLY A 8 1.98 -10.62 5.22
N VAL A 9 1.90 -10.67 3.88
CA VAL A 9 2.89 -11.38 3.06
C VAL A 9 4.26 -10.70 3.13
N ASN A 10 4.30 -9.36 3.19
CA ASN A 10 5.53 -8.60 3.38
C ASN A 10 6.20 -8.90 4.73
N LEU A 11 5.42 -9.09 5.81
CA LEU A 11 5.95 -9.50 7.11
C LEU A 11 6.64 -10.87 7.04
N ILE A 12 6.00 -11.84 6.37
CA ILE A 12 6.56 -13.20 6.19
C ILE A 12 7.84 -13.15 5.34
N ALA A 13 7.87 -12.32 4.29
CA ALA A 13 9.06 -12.15 3.46
C ALA A 13 10.20 -11.44 4.21
N CYS A 14 9.90 -10.42 5.03
CA CYS A 14 10.90 -9.79 5.91
C CYS A 14 11.42 -10.76 6.98
N LEU A 15 10.60 -11.72 7.44
CA LEU A 15 11.04 -12.78 8.33
C LEU A 15 11.99 -13.76 7.62
N ALA A 16 11.65 -14.17 6.40
CA ALA A 16 12.51 -15.01 5.56
C ALA A 16 13.84 -14.33 5.24
N TRP A 17 13.84 -13.01 5.02
CA TRP A 17 15.06 -12.19 4.88
C TRP A 17 15.95 -12.25 6.11
N TRP A 18 15.35 -12.09 7.30
CA TRP A 18 16.11 -12.11 8.54
C TRP A 18 16.75 -13.48 8.80
N ILE A 19 16.01 -14.56 8.55
CA ILE A 19 16.52 -15.94 8.65
C ILE A 19 17.63 -16.20 7.62
N GLY A 20 17.53 -15.59 6.43
CA GLY A 20 18.53 -15.68 5.35
C GLY A 20 19.81 -14.86 5.55
N GLY A 21 20.03 -14.27 6.73
CA GLY A 21 21.22 -13.49 7.06
C GLY A 21 21.09 -11.97 6.82
N GLY A 22 19.89 -11.49 6.49
CA GLY A 22 19.60 -10.09 6.28
C GLY A 22 19.26 -9.33 7.58
N SER A 23 19.34 -8.00 7.55
CA SER A 23 19.03 -7.15 8.72
C SER A 23 17.56 -7.26 9.19
N GLY A 24 17.37 -7.49 10.49
CA GLY A 24 16.07 -7.58 11.15
C GLY A 24 15.29 -6.26 11.23
N THR A 25 15.91 -5.12 10.88
CA THR A 25 15.25 -3.80 10.84
C THR A 25 14.03 -3.80 9.92
N ASN A 26 14.10 -4.52 8.80
CA ASN A 26 12.99 -4.63 7.85
C ASN A 26 11.80 -5.41 8.42
N PHE A 27 12.06 -6.39 9.30
CA PHE A 27 11.00 -7.15 9.98
C PHE A 27 10.29 -6.30 11.04
N GLY A 28 11.07 -5.58 11.87
CA GLY A 28 10.50 -4.68 12.88
C GLY A 28 9.61 -3.60 12.27
N LEU A 29 10.08 -2.92 11.20
CA LEU A 29 9.25 -1.93 10.52
C LEU A 29 8.05 -2.55 9.80
N ALA A 30 8.17 -3.75 9.21
CA ALA A 30 7.03 -4.43 8.58
C ALA A 30 5.90 -4.72 9.58
N PHE A 31 6.24 -5.07 10.82
CA PHE A 31 5.25 -5.28 11.88
C PHE A 31 4.56 -3.97 12.29
N VAL A 32 5.33 -2.88 12.42
CA VAL A 32 4.78 -1.54 12.69
C VAL A 32 3.85 -1.10 11.55
N TRP A 33 4.25 -1.30 10.30
CA TRP A 33 3.43 -0.97 9.14
C TRP A 33 2.14 -1.78 9.10
N LEU A 34 2.18 -3.07 9.42
CA LEU A 34 1.00 -3.91 9.50
C LEU A 34 0.03 -3.40 10.57
N LEU A 35 0.54 -3.08 11.77
CA LEU A 35 -0.30 -2.63 12.89
C LEU A 35 -0.84 -1.21 12.69
N LEU A 36 -0.09 -0.33 12.03
CA LEU A 36 -0.51 1.05 11.79
C LEU A 36 -1.46 1.16 10.60
N PHE A 37 -1.16 0.50 9.47
CA PHE A 37 -2.01 0.61 8.27
C PHE A 37 -3.30 -0.22 8.33
N THR A 38 -3.38 -1.26 9.16
CA THR A 38 -4.62 -2.05 9.31
C THR A 38 -5.80 -1.22 9.87
N PRO A 39 -5.68 -0.53 11.02
CA PRO A 39 -6.73 0.35 11.52
C PRO A 39 -6.81 1.67 10.74
N CYS A 40 -5.67 2.22 10.31
CA CYS A 40 -5.63 3.49 9.60
C CYS A 40 -6.31 3.36 8.23
N GLY A 41 -6.06 2.30 7.47
CA GLY A 41 -6.73 2.07 6.17
C GLY A 41 -8.25 1.92 6.28
N TYR A 42 -8.78 1.37 7.38
CA TYR A 42 -10.22 1.30 7.60
C TYR A 42 -10.81 2.67 7.95
N VAL A 43 -10.20 3.39 8.90
CA VAL A 43 -10.70 4.70 9.35
C VAL A 43 -10.54 5.78 8.28
N CYS A 44 -9.44 5.75 7.52
CA CYS A 44 -9.07 6.79 6.56
C CYS A 44 -9.74 6.68 5.19
N TRP A 45 -10.23 5.51 4.79
CA TRP A 45 -10.93 5.33 3.52
C TRP A 45 -12.43 5.08 3.71
N PHE A 46 -12.85 4.20 4.64
CA PHE A 46 -14.25 3.75 4.69
C PHE A 46 -15.17 4.81 5.28
N ARG A 47 -14.73 5.48 6.35
CA ARG A 47 -15.50 6.57 6.97
C ARG A 47 -15.72 7.77 6.04
N PRO A 48 -14.69 8.38 5.43
CA PRO A 48 -14.89 9.53 4.57
C PRO A 48 -15.65 9.18 3.30
N VAL A 49 -15.42 8.00 2.69
CA VAL A 49 -16.22 7.53 1.53
C VAL A 49 -17.68 7.33 1.90
N TYR A 50 -17.96 6.62 2.99
CA TYR A 50 -19.34 6.38 3.42
C TYR A 50 -20.06 7.69 3.74
N LYS A 51 -19.37 8.64 4.38
CA LYS A 51 -19.91 9.97 4.66
C LYS A 51 -20.05 10.83 3.40
N ALA A 52 -19.17 10.69 2.42
CA ALA A 52 -19.24 11.37 1.12
C ALA A 52 -20.45 10.92 0.32
N PHE A 53 -20.68 9.59 0.21
CA PHE A 53 -21.84 9.04 -0.51
C PHE A 53 -23.17 9.31 0.20
N ARG A 54 -23.19 9.38 1.54
CA ARG A 54 -24.43 9.63 2.29
C ARG A 54 -24.82 11.10 2.37
N ALA A 55 -23.86 12.02 2.32
CA ALA A 55 -24.11 13.46 2.54
C ALA A 55 -23.90 14.33 1.29
N ASP A 56 -23.59 13.74 0.13
CA ASP A 56 -23.27 14.43 -1.14
C ASP A 56 -22.28 15.60 -0.97
N SER A 57 -21.34 15.45 -0.03
CA SER A 57 -20.45 16.54 0.39
C SER A 57 -19.13 16.46 -0.37
N SER A 58 -18.89 17.45 -1.23
CA SER A 58 -17.64 17.65 -1.98
C SER A 58 -16.40 17.76 -1.09
N PHE A 59 -16.55 18.25 0.15
CA PHE A 59 -15.45 18.31 1.14
C PHE A 59 -14.97 16.91 1.55
N ASN A 60 -15.87 15.95 1.75
CA ASN A 60 -15.50 14.57 2.09
C ASN A 60 -14.85 13.86 0.89
N PHE A 61 -15.24 14.19 -0.35
CA PHE A 61 -14.54 13.72 -1.55
C PHE A 61 -13.11 14.26 -1.62
N MET A 62 -12.89 15.54 -1.32
CA MET A 62 -11.54 16.12 -1.33
C MET A 62 -10.62 15.52 -0.24
N ALA A 63 -11.14 15.32 0.97
CA ALA A 63 -10.40 14.64 2.04
C ALA A 63 -10.05 13.18 1.68
N PHE A 64 -10.95 12.47 0.99
CA PHE A 64 -10.66 11.14 0.48
C PHE A 64 -9.48 11.14 -0.51
N PHE A 65 -9.46 12.05 -1.49
CA PHE A 65 -8.34 12.13 -2.45
C PHE A 65 -7.00 12.40 -1.78
N PHE A 66 -6.96 13.28 -0.77
CA PHE A 66 -5.71 13.63 -0.11
C PHE A 66 -5.16 12.46 0.70
N ILE A 67 -6.02 11.83 1.52
CA ILE A 67 -5.62 10.73 2.39
C ILE A 67 -5.32 9.46 1.58
N PHE A 68 -6.17 9.14 0.61
CA PHE A 68 -5.99 7.97 -0.25
C PHE A 68 -4.84 8.17 -1.26
N GLY A 69 -4.60 9.40 -1.70
CA GLY A 69 -3.43 9.79 -2.48
C GLY A 69 -2.12 9.63 -1.70
N ALA A 70 -2.08 10.07 -0.44
CA ALA A 70 -0.93 9.83 0.44
C ALA A 70 -0.66 8.32 0.63
N GLN A 71 -1.71 7.52 0.85
CA GLN A 71 -1.60 6.07 0.91
C GLN A 71 -1.05 5.46 -0.39
N PHE A 72 -1.50 5.96 -1.55
CA PHE A 72 -0.98 5.52 -2.85
C PHE A 72 0.52 5.81 -2.99
N VAL A 73 0.98 7.01 -2.64
CA VAL A 73 2.42 7.35 -2.67
C VAL A 73 3.22 6.43 -1.75
N LEU A 74 2.75 6.19 -0.53
CA LEU A 74 3.40 5.26 0.41
C LEU A 74 3.47 3.84 -0.16
N THR A 75 2.41 3.38 -0.83
CA THR A 75 2.35 2.05 -1.45
C THR A 75 3.33 1.93 -2.63
N VAL A 76 3.53 3.00 -3.40
CA VAL A 76 4.54 3.06 -4.47
C VAL A 76 5.95 3.02 -3.89
N ILE A 77 6.22 3.75 -2.81
CA ILE A 77 7.52 3.71 -2.11
C ILE A 77 7.80 2.29 -1.57
N GLN A 78 6.79 1.63 -1.02
CA GLN A 78 6.89 0.23 -0.57
C GLN A 78 7.13 -0.75 -1.73
N ALA A 79 6.51 -0.53 -2.89
CA ALA A 79 6.75 -1.33 -4.09
C ALA A 79 8.20 -1.20 -4.60
N ILE A 80 8.77 0.01 -4.53
CA ILE A 80 10.18 0.26 -4.86
C ILE A 80 11.09 -0.46 -3.86
N GLY A 81 10.76 -0.40 -2.57
CA GLY A 81 11.41 -1.19 -1.52
C GLY A 81 12.82 -0.73 -1.19
N PHE A 82 12.97 0.49 -0.67
CA PHE A 82 14.23 0.96 -0.11
C PHE A 82 14.66 0.11 1.10
N SER A 83 15.95 -0.22 1.17
CA SER A 83 16.52 -0.95 2.32
C SER A 83 16.31 -0.16 3.61
N GLY A 84 15.82 -0.81 4.67
CA GLY A 84 15.56 -0.18 5.97
C GLY A 84 14.18 0.46 6.11
N TRP A 85 13.33 0.44 5.08
CA TRP A 85 11.97 0.98 5.14
C TRP A 85 10.90 -0.02 5.58
N GLY A 86 11.27 -1.28 5.81
CA GLY A 86 10.32 -2.32 6.22
C GLY A 86 9.43 -2.88 5.11
N ALA A 87 9.87 -2.74 3.85
CA ALA A 87 9.19 -3.33 2.70
C ALA A 87 10.18 -4.10 1.81
N CYS A 88 9.84 -5.36 1.51
CA CYS A 88 10.53 -6.19 0.53
C CYS A 88 10.03 -5.85 -0.88
N GLY A 89 10.37 -4.66 -1.38
CA GLY A 89 10.06 -4.25 -2.75
C GLY A 89 11.11 -4.69 -3.76
N TRP A 90 10.96 -4.25 -5.01
CA TRP A 90 11.78 -4.68 -6.15
C TRP A 90 13.29 -4.47 -5.93
N LEU A 91 13.72 -3.32 -5.40
CA LEU A 91 15.15 -3.04 -5.17
C LEU A 91 15.74 -3.96 -4.10
N SER A 92 15.02 -4.17 -3.00
CA SER A 92 15.47 -5.04 -1.91
C SER A 92 15.55 -6.51 -2.35
N ALA A 93 14.60 -6.98 -3.17
CA ALA A 93 14.63 -8.34 -3.71
C ALA A 93 15.81 -8.56 -4.68
N ILE A 94 16.05 -7.62 -5.60
CA ILE A 94 17.16 -7.70 -6.58
C ILE A 94 18.53 -7.66 -5.87
N GLY A 95 18.67 -6.82 -4.83
CA GLY A 95 19.93 -6.72 -4.07
C GLY A 95 20.34 -8.01 -3.35
N PHE A 96 19.39 -8.91 -3.07
CA PHE A 96 19.65 -10.12 -2.27
C PHE A 96 19.72 -11.39 -3.09
N PHE A 97 19.45 -11.32 -4.40
CA PHE A 97 19.74 -12.40 -5.33
C PHE A 97 21.20 -12.85 -5.31
N GLN A 98 22.12 -11.95 -4.93
CA GLN A 98 23.55 -12.24 -4.81
C GLN A 98 23.92 -12.97 -3.51
N TYR A 99 23.06 -12.95 -2.49
CA TYR A 99 23.34 -13.55 -1.18
C TYR A 99 22.58 -14.87 -0.96
N SER A 100 21.28 -14.90 -1.25
CA SER A 100 20.46 -16.10 -1.11
C SER A 100 19.33 -16.11 -2.14
N PRO A 101 19.44 -16.91 -3.22
CA PRO A 101 18.43 -16.95 -4.27
C PRO A 101 17.07 -17.41 -3.75
N GLY A 102 17.06 -18.32 -2.75
CA GLY A 102 15.83 -18.81 -2.14
C GLY A 102 15.05 -17.72 -1.39
N ALA A 103 15.74 -16.90 -0.59
CA ALA A 103 15.11 -15.78 0.09
C ALA A 103 14.66 -14.68 -0.89
N ALA A 104 15.43 -14.44 -1.95
CA ALA A 104 15.10 -13.44 -2.97
C ALA A 104 13.79 -13.78 -3.72
N VAL A 105 13.52 -15.07 -4.01
CA VAL A 105 12.25 -15.49 -4.63
C VAL A 105 11.05 -15.19 -3.71
N VAL A 106 11.18 -15.42 -2.41
CA VAL A 106 10.12 -15.14 -1.42
C VAL A 106 9.83 -13.64 -1.32
N MET A 107 10.82 -12.78 -1.61
CA MET A 107 10.65 -11.33 -1.63
C MET A 107 10.07 -10.76 -2.92
N LEU A 108 10.14 -11.48 -4.04
CA LEU A 108 9.48 -11.05 -5.28
C LEU A 108 7.95 -11.10 -5.14
N LEU A 109 7.42 -12.03 -4.35
CA LEU A 109 6.00 -12.16 -4.05
C LEU A 109 5.36 -10.88 -3.48
N PRO A 110 5.84 -10.31 -2.35
CA PRO A 110 5.32 -9.04 -1.84
C PRO A 110 5.59 -7.88 -2.79
N ALA A 111 6.71 -7.85 -3.54
CA ALA A 111 6.97 -6.79 -4.52
C ALA A 111 5.88 -6.74 -5.61
N ILE A 112 5.51 -7.90 -6.17
CA ILE A 112 4.41 -8.01 -7.15
C ILE A 112 3.08 -7.61 -6.50
N MET A 113 2.79 -8.09 -5.30
CA MET A 113 1.55 -7.74 -4.60
C MET A 113 1.45 -6.26 -4.26
N PHE A 114 2.56 -5.59 -3.94
CA PHE A 114 2.59 -4.14 -3.73
C PHE A 114 2.33 -3.39 -5.04
N SER A 115 2.95 -3.80 -6.16
CA SER A 115 2.67 -3.23 -7.48
C SER A 115 1.19 -3.38 -7.89
N VAL A 116 0.60 -4.56 -7.67
CA VAL A 116 -0.84 -4.81 -7.93
C VAL A 116 -1.73 -3.96 -7.02
N SER A 117 -1.35 -3.80 -5.75
CA SER A 117 -2.09 -2.95 -4.81
C SER A 117 -2.04 -1.47 -5.21
N ALA A 118 -0.89 -0.98 -5.67
CA ALA A 118 -0.74 0.39 -6.20
C ALA A 118 -1.60 0.59 -7.45
N ALA A 119 -1.61 -0.37 -8.38
CA ALA A 119 -2.46 -0.30 -9.58
C ALA A 119 -3.95 -0.23 -9.23
N MET A 120 -4.43 -1.06 -8.28
CA MET A 120 -5.82 -1.00 -7.84
C MET A 120 -6.17 0.32 -7.15
N MET A 121 -5.28 0.88 -6.34
CA MET A 121 -5.47 2.21 -5.75
C MET A 121 -5.54 3.30 -6.82
N ALA A 122 -4.69 3.25 -7.85
CA ALA A 122 -4.75 4.19 -8.97
C ALA A 122 -6.08 4.11 -9.73
N ILE A 123 -6.59 2.89 -10.00
CA ILE A 123 -7.90 2.69 -10.64
C ILE A 123 -9.03 3.26 -9.77
N ALA A 124 -8.97 3.06 -8.45
CA ALA A 124 -9.96 3.61 -7.53
C ALA A 124 -9.96 5.15 -7.56
N ILE A 125 -8.79 5.79 -7.52
CA ILE A 125 -8.65 7.25 -7.63
C ILE A 125 -9.25 7.74 -8.95
N MET A 126 -8.91 7.10 -10.07
CA MET A 126 -9.45 7.49 -11.38
C MET A 126 -10.97 7.36 -11.45
N LYS A 127 -11.56 6.29 -10.89
CA LYS A 127 -13.02 6.11 -10.84
C LYS A 127 -13.69 7.20 -10.01
N VAL A 128 -13.21 7.46 -8.80
CA VAL A 128 -13.77 8.50 -7.93
C VAL A 128 -13.64 9.87 -8.58
N HIS A 129 -12.51 10.15 -9.24
CA HIS A 129 -12.27 11.44 -9.90
C HIS A 129 -13.21 11.63 -11.10
N ARG A 130 -13.50 10.55 -11.84
CA ARG A 130 -14.47 10.57 -12.93
C ARG A 130 -15.89 10.82 -12.43
N ILE A 131 -16.28 10.21 -11.31
CA ILE A 131 -17.59 10.43 -10.67
C ILE A 131 -17.71 11.89 -10.21
N TYR A 132 -16.69 12.43 -9.54
CA TYR A 132 -16.66 13.83 -9.10
C TYR A 132 -16.76 14.81 -10.29
N ARG A 133 -16.02 14.57 -11.38
CA ARG A 133 -16.13 15.38 -12.61
C ARG A 133 -17.47 15.21 -13.35
N GLY A 134 -18.06 14.01 -13.30
CA GLY A 134 -19.37 13.74 -13.91
C GLY A 134 -20.53 14.37 -13.16
N ALA A 135 -20.45 14.43 -11.82
CA ALA A 135 -21.44 15.09 -10.96
C ALA A 135 -21.43 16.62 -11.12
N GLY A 136 -20.30 17.22 -11.49
CA GLY A 136 -20.22 18.65 -11.83
C GLY A 136 -20.83 19.05 -13.17
N GLY A 137 -21.40 18.10 -13.93
CA GLY A 137 -22.03 18.33 -15.24
C GLY A 137 -23.55 18.52 -15.20
N SER A 138 -24.20 18.42 -14.04
CA SER A 138 -25.64 18.66 -13.90
C SER A 138 -25.88 19.62 -12.73
N PHE A 139 -25.55 20.89 -12.97
CA PHE A 139 -26.27 21.99 -12.34
C PHE A 139 -27.35 22.43 -13.33
N GLN A 140 -28.51 21.79 -13.22
CA GLN A 140 -29.79 22.33 -13.69
C GLN A 140 -30.69 22.49 -12.48
#